data_AF-A0A954SR32-F1
#
_entry.id   AF-A0A954SR32-F1
#
_cell.length_a   1.000
_cell.length_b   1.000
_cell.length_c   1.000
_cell.angle_alpha   90.00
_cell.angle_beta   90.00
_cell.angle_gamma   90.00
#
_symmetry.space_group_name_H-M   'P 1'
#
loop_
_entity.id
_entity.type
_entity.pdbx_description
1 polymer ?
#
loop_
_entity_poly.entity_id
_entity_poly.type
_entity_poly.pdbx_seq_one_letter_code
_entity_poly.pdbx_strand_id
1 'polypeptide(L)'
;MVRSTIYSLVFMFMCGAAPIIQGTAAERLDWPQWRGPERTGISKETGLIKEWPKEGPKVLWKIENLGAAYSAVTVARGRIFTQGTKDGDETIFSLDLQTGNTIWAVSPNGGTAPFEEKRGNGARG
;
A
#
# COMPACT_ATOMS: atom_id res chain seq x y z
N MET A 1 -43.26 -40.12 30.01
CA MET A 1 -44.23 -40.23 28.90
C MET A 1 -43.99 -38.98 28.05
N VAL A 2 -43.39 -38.93 26.86
CA VAL A 2 -43.06 -39.85 25.75
C VAL A 2 -41.99 -39.14 24.85
N ARG A 3 -40.93 -39.87 24.45
CA ARG A 3 -40.08 -39.81 23.20
C ARG A 3 -39.19 -38.57 22.91
N SER A 4 -37.85 -38.67 22.75
CA SER A 4 -36.97 -39.35 21.74
C SER A 4 -36.63 -38.42 20.55
N THR A 5 -35.37 -38.04 20.25
CA THR A 5 -34.40 -38.72 19.32
C THR A 5 -33.12 -37.82 19.23
N ILE A 6 -31.91 -38.26 19.63
CA ILE A 6 -30.71 -38.74 18.84
C ILE A 6 -30.19 -37.68 17.81
N TYR A 7 -28.91 -37.28 17.72
CA TYR A 7 -27.77 -37.98 17.08
C TYR A 7 -26.38 -37.48 17.56
N SER A 8 -25.50 -38.43 17.88
CA SER A 8 -24.05 -38.25 17.90
C SER A 8 -23.51 -38.33 16.47
N LEU A 9 -22.56 -37.45 16.10
CA LEU A 9 -21.65 -37.68 14.98
C LEU A 9 -20.32 -36.97 15.24
N VAL A 10 -19.31 -37.80 15.49
CA VAL A 10 -17.89 -37.47 15.46
C VAL A 10 -17.53 -37.13 14.02
N PHE A 11 -16.94 -35.95 13.78
CA PHE A 11 -16.25 -35.66 12.52
C PHE A 11 -14.76 -35.52 12.79
N MET A 12 -14.07 -36.64 12.60
CA MET A 12 -12.63 -36.75 12.48
C MET A 12 -12.22 -36.15 11.13
N PHE A 13 -11.59 -34.97 11.12
CA PHE A 13 -11.06 -34.37 9.88
C PHE A 13 -9.62 -34.85 9.66
N MET A 14 -9.49 -35.89 8.83
CA MET A 14 -8.20 -36.36 8.31
C MET A 14 -7.63 -35.38 7.28
N CYS A 15 -6.34 -35.06 7.50
CA CYS A 15 -5.27 -34.75 6.56
C CYS A 15 -5.64 -34.50 5.08
N GLY A 16 -5.52 -33.24 4.67
CA GLY A 16 -5.24 -32.86 3.29
C GLY A 16 -4.14 -31.81 3.30
N ALA A 17 -2.87 -32.22 3.18
CA ALA A 17 -1.78 -31.28 2.94
C ALA A 17 -1.95 -30.73 1.51
N ALA A 18 -2.66 -29.61 1.40
CA ALA A 18 -2.73 -28.85 0.15
C ALA A 18 -1.30 -28.40 -0.21
N PRO A 19 -0.86 -28.55 -1.48
CA PRO A 19 0.40 -27.98 -1.90
C PRO A 19 0.32 -26.47 -1.68
N ILE A 20 1.15 -25.95 -0.78
CA ILE A 20 1.37 -24.52 -0.66
C ILE A 20 2.00 -24.12 -1.98
N ILE A 21 1.21 -23.56 -2.90
CA ILE A 21 1.74 -22.83 -4.04
C ILE A 21 2.49 -21.65 -3.42
N GLN A 22 3.77 -21.84 -3.15
CA GLN A 22 4.70 -20.76 -2.89
C GLN A 22 4.80 -19.99 -4.20
N GLY A 23 3.89 -19.03 -4.38
CA GLY A 23 4.07 -18.02 -5.39
C GLY A 23 5.43 -17.42 -5.11
N THR A 24 6.39 -17.65 -6.00
CA THR A 24 7.62 -16.87 -6.03
C THR A 24 7.13 -15.44 -6.15
N ALA A 25 7.19 -14.68 -5.06
CA ALA A 25 7.10 -13.25 -5.18
C ALA A 25 8.21 -12.92 -6.17
N ALA A 26 7.84 -12.60 -7.42
CA ALA A 26 8.73 -11.87 -8.31
C ALA A 26 9.38 -10.83 -7.42
N GLU A 27 10.71 -10.78 -7.35
CA GLU A 27 11.45 -9.88 -6.46
C GLU A 27 10.96 -8.47 -6.75
N ARG A 28 9.94 -8.08 -5.99
CA ARG A 28 9.36 -6.76 -6.08
C ARG A 28 10.43 -5.94 -5.39
N LEU A 29 11.10 -5.08 -6.16
CA LEU A 29 12.11 -4.15 -5.65
C LEU A 29 11.38 -3.09 -4.83
N ASP A 30 10.85 -3.53 -3.69
CA ASP A 30 10.10 -2.73 -2.75
C ASP A 30 11.01 -1.60 -2.25
N TRP A 31 10.40 -0.44 -2.04
CA TRP A 31 11.01 0.75 -1.47
C TRP A 31 10.30 1.11 -0.16
N PRO A 32 10.47 0.30 0.90
CA PRO A 32 9.60 0.34 2.08
C PRO A 32 9.90 1.51 3.03
N GLN A 33 11.01 2.22 2.84
CA GLN A 33 11.47 3.25 3.78
C GLN A 33 12.27 4.36 3.08
N TRP A 34 12.54 5.43 3.82
CA TRP A 34 13.43 6.49 3.38
C TRP A 34 14.77 5.94 2.89
N ARG A 35 15.15 6.31 1.66
CA ARG A 35 16.36 5.84 0.96
C ARG A 35 16.40 4.33 0.67
N GLY A 36 15.25 3.66 0.65
CA GLY A 36 15.11 2.29 0.18
C GLY A 36 15.53 1.22 1.19
N PRO A 37 15.50 -0.05 0.81
CA PRO A 37 15.71 -1.18 1.73
C PRO A 37 17.06 -1.13 2.45
N GLU A 38 18.11 -0.64 1.77
CA GLU A 38 19.47 -0.52 2.31
C GLU A 38 19.80 0.88 2.85
N ARG A 39 18.84 1.82 2.81
CA ARG A 39 19.02 3.23 3.23
C ARG A 39 20.12 3.99 2.47
N THR A 40 20.54 3.48 1.32
CA THR A 40 21.57 4.10 0.47
C THR A 40 21.00 5.17 -0.46
N GLY A 41 19.73 5.05 -0.84
CA GLY A 41 19.09 5.88 -1.87
C GLY A 41 19.35 5.38 -3.29
N ILE A 42 19.82 4.14 -3.45
CA ILE A 42 20.17 3.54 -4.74
C ILE A 42 19.16 2.44 -5.08
N SER A 43 18.53 2.54 -6.26
CA SER A 43 17.69 1.47 -6.81
C SER A 43 18.52 0.42 -7.54
N LYS A 44 18.15 -0.85 -7.35
CA LYS A 44 18.73 -2.00 -8.06
C LYS A 44 17.99 -2.33 -9.37
N GLU A 45 16.97 -1.56 -9.73
CA GLU A 45 16.22 -1.74 -10.97
C GLU A 45 17.16 -1.61 -12.19
N THR A 46 16.94 -2.48 -13.18
CA THR A 46 17.69 -2.49 -14.44
C THR A 46 16.72 -2.47 -15.61
N GLY A 47 17.22 -2.31 -16.84
CA GLY A 47 16.37 -2.25 -18.04
C GLY A 47 15.57 -0.95 -18.18
N LEU A 48 15.88 0.08 -17.37
CA LEU A 48 15.26 1.40 -17.51
C LEU A 48 15.62 2.03 -18.85
N ILE A 49 14.66 2.75 -19.43
CA ILE A 49 14.88 3.56 -20.64
C ILE A 49 16.03 4.55 -20.39
N LYS A 50 16.91 4.71 -21.38
CA LYS A 50 18.04 5.64 -21.31
C LYS A 50 17.68 7.04 -21.78
N GLU A 51 16.69 7.14 -22.64
CA GLU A 51 16.20 8.38 -23.21
C GLU A 51 14.66 8.37 -23.18
N TRP A 52 14.08 9.53 -22.89
CA TRP A 52 12.63 9.70 -22.95
C TRP A 52 12.19 9.94 -24.40
N PRO A 53 11.02 9.42 -24.80
CA PRO A 53 10.37 9.86 -26.03
C PRO A 53 10.15 11.37 -26.03
N LYS A 54 9.98 11.96 -27.22
CA LYS A 54 9.75 13.41 -27.37
C LYS A 54 8.53 13.89 -26.58
N GLU A 55 7.50 13.06 -26.49
CA GLU A 55 6.26 13.30 -25.76
C GLU A 55 6.36 12.94 -24.27
N GLY A 56 7.50 12.40 -23.83
CA GLY A 56 7.73 11.89 -22.48
C GLY A 56 7.26 10.44 -22.26
N PRO A 57 7.54 9.87 -21.08
CA PRO A 57 7.03 8.55 -20.71
C PRO A 57 5.51 8.59 -20.57
N LYS A 58 4.86 7.48 -20.94
CA LYS A 58 3.42 7.33 -20.75
C LYS A 58 3.08 7.41 -19.26
N VAL A 59 2.23 8.37 -18.88
CA VAL A 59 1.63 8.42 -17.55
C VAL A 59 0.65 7.25 -17.42
N LEU A 60 0.89 6.35 -16.47
CA LEU A 60 0.01 5.20 -16.22
C LEU A 60 -1.25 5.62 -15.47
N TRP A 61 -1.10 6.45 -14.45
CA TRP A 61 -2.17 7.03 -13.66
C TRP A 61 -1.65 8.25 -12.88
N LYS A 62 -2.58 9.07 -12.38
CA LYS A 62 -2.30 10.23 -11.53
C LYS A 62 -3.38 10.32 -10.45
N ILE A 63 -3.00 10.74 -9.26
CA ILE A 63 -3.90 10.95 -8.13
C ILE A 63 -3.84 12.43 -7.74
N GLU A 64 -4.98 13.11 -7.70
CA GLU A 64 -5.05 14.55 -7.41
C GLU A 64 -5.60 14.86 -6.01
N ASN A 65 -6.24 13.88 -5.36
CA ASN A 65 -7.06 14.11 -4.15
C ASN A 65 -6.44 13.52 -2.88
N LEU A 66 -5.13 13.71 -2.65
CA LEU A 66 -4.45 13.31 -1.40
C LEU A 66 -4.22 14.48 -0.43
N GLY A 67 -4.64 15.70 -0.80
CA GLY A 67 -4.49 16.90 0.01
C GLY A 67 -3.04 17.36 0.14
N ALA A 68 -2.80 18.25 1.11
CA ALA A 68 -1.47 18.74 1.41
C ALA A 68 -0.64 17.64 2.08
N ALA A 69 0.64 17.56 1.72
CA ALA A 69 1.54 16.54 2.22
C ALA A 69 2.98 17.02 2.19
N TYR A 70 3.79 16.46 3.07
CA TYR A 70 5.25 16.60 3.07
C TYR A 70 6.01 15.29 2.99
N SER A 71 5.31 14.16 3.08
CA SER A 71 5.94 12.84 3.10
C SER A 71 6.47 12.44 1.73
N ALA A 72 7.55 11.65 1.74
CA ALA A 72 7.89 10.81 0.61
C ALA A 72 6.88 9.65 0.44
N VAL A 73 6.92 9.01 -0.72
CA VAL A 73 6.19 7.78 -1.01
C VAL A 73 7.04 6.56 -0.67
N THR A 74 6.40 5.51 -0.16
CA THR A 74 7.01 4.18 -0.02
C THR A 74 6.19 3.15 -0.78
N VAL A 75 6.85 2.15 -1.34
CA VAL A 75 6.21 1.10 -2.13
C VAL A 75 6.57 -0.24 -1.52
N ALA A 76 5.56 -1.02 -1.13
CA ALA A 76 5.80 -2.36 -0.62
C ALA A 76 4.63 -3.27 -0.93
N ARG A 77 4.92 -4.52 -1.34
CA ARG A 77 3.92 -5.58 -1.50
C ARG A 77 2.75 -5.19 -2.43
N GLY A 78 3.04 -4.44 -3.49
CA GLY A 78 2.04 -3.98 -4.46
C GLY A 78 1.17 -2.82 -3.98
N ARG A 79 1.57 -2.13 -2.91
CA ARG A 79 0.89 -0.95 -2.38
C ARG A 79 1.84 0.24 -2.34
N ILE A 80 1.28 1.43 -2.50
CA ILE A 80 1.94 2.70 -2.20
C ILE A 80 1.42 3.18 -0.85
N PHE A 81 2.32 3.72 -0.03
CA PHE A 81 1.98 4.40 1.21
C PHE A 81 2.53 5.82 1.19
N THR A 82 1.71 6.76 1.61
CA THR A 82 2.06 8.17 1.75
C THR A 82 1.18 8.81 2.81
N GLN A 83 1.60 9.95 3.33
CA GLN A 83 0.78 10.84 4.13
C GLN A 83 0.22 11.95 3.22
N GLY A 84 -0.91 12.51 3.60
CA GLY A 84 -1.49 13.72 3.04
C GLY A 84 -2.50 14.34 4.00
N THR A 85 -3.52 14.98 3.48
CA THR A 85 -4.60 15.58 4.27
C THR A 85 -5.95 15.17 3.70
N LYS A 86 -6.89 14.81 4.57
CA LYS A 86 -8.28 14.56 4.22
C LYS A 86 -9.18 15.22 5.26
N ASP A 87 -10.19 15.94 4.80
CA ASP A 87 -11.17 16.63 5.66
C ASP A 87 -10.53 17.60 6.69
N GLY A 88 -9.34 18.11 6.38
CA GLY A 88 -8.57 19.01 7.25
C GLY A 88 -7.57 18.30 8.17
N ASP A 89 -7.59 16.97 8.27
CA ASP A 89 -6.71 16.20 9.14
C ASP A 89 -5.59 15.51 8.38
N GLU A 90 -4.44 15.37 9.04
CA GLU A 90 -3.36 14.53 8.57
C GLU A 90 -3.87 13.09 8.37
N THR A 91 -3.57 12.50 7.23
CA THR A 91 -4.12 11.19 6.83
C THR A 91 -3.04 10.34 6.17
N ILE A 92 -2.93 9.10 6.62
CA ILE A 92 -2.09 8.07 6.00
C ILE A 92 -2.93 7.33 4.97
N PHE A 93 -2.44 7.26 3.74
CA PHE A 93 -3.08 6.55 2.64
C PHE A 93 -2.32 5.28 2.30
N SER A 94 -3.07 4.21 2.01
CA SER A 94 -2.58 3.07 1.25
C SER A 94 -3.32 2.99 -0.07
N LEU A 95 -2.55 2.90 -1.14
CA LEU A 95 -3.02 2.95 -2.51
C LEU A 95 -2.60 1.67 -3.24
N ASP A 96 -3.41 1.21 -4.17
CA ASP A 96 -3.06 0.14 -5.08
C ASP A 96 -2.01 0.63 -6.10
N LEU A 97 -0.89 -0.09 -6.22
CA LEU A 97 0.23 0.33 -7.08
C LEU A 97 -0.14 0.37 -8.57
N GLN A 98 -1.07 -0.49 -9.02
CA GLN A 98 -1.39 -0.61 -10.44
C GLN A 98 -2.42 0.41 -10.91
N THR A 99 -3.33 0.78 -10.02
CA THR A 99 -4.48 1.63 -10.36
C THR A 99 -4.42 3.01 -9.75
N GLY A 100 -3.62 3.20 -8.68
CA GLY A 100 -3.62 4.43 -7.89
C GLY A 100 -4.85 4.58 -6.98
N ASN A 101 -5.76 3.60 -6.95
CA ASN A 101 -6.96 3.65 -6.13
C ASN A 101 -6.63 3.54 -4.64
N THR A 102 -7.31 4.31 -3.81
CA THR A 102 -7.22 4.18 -2.35
C THR A 102 -7.77 2.83 -1.89
N ILE A 103 -6.92 2.04 -1.25
CA ILE A 103 -7.31 0.79 -0.57
C ILE A 103 -7.87 1.12 0.81
N TRP A 104 -7.16 1.96 1.56
CA TRP A 104 -7.62 2.49 2.85
C TRP A 104 -6.95 3.84 3.15
N ALA A 105 -7.56 4.59 4.05
CA ALA A 105 -7.01 5.81 4.61
C ALA A 105 -7.31 5.89 6.10
N VAL A 106 -6.37 6.39 6.89
CA VAL A 106 -6.53 6.56 8.34
C VAL A 106 -5.99 7.91 8.77
N SER A 107 -6.81 8.68 9.48
CA SER A 107 -6.37 9.91 10.16
C SER A 107 -5.85 9.52 11.54
N PRO A 108 -4.56 9.73 11.84
CA PRO A 108 -4.05 9.52 13.19
C PRO A 108 -4.83 10.37 14.21
N ASN A 109 -4.92 9.90 15.45
CA ASN A 109 -5.65 10.58 16.53
C ASN A 109 -7.16 10.80 16.28
N GLY A 110 -7.77 10.05 15.35
CA GLY A 110 -9.21 10.12 15.10
C GLY A 110 -9.68 11.39 14.40
N GLY A 111 -8.77 12.12 13.73
CA GLY A 111 -9.13 13.35 13.02
C GLY A 111 -9.43 14.54 13.95
N THR A 112 -8.74 14.61 15.09
CA THR A 112 -8.89 15.72 16.04
C THR A 112 -7.69 16.66 16.04
N ALA A 113 -6.78 16.49 15.08
CA ALA A 113 -5.53 17.22 14.98
C ALA A 113 -5.45 17.84 13.58
N PRO A 114 -6.13 19.00 13.37
CA PRO A 114 -6.18 19.62 12.07
C PRO A 114 -4.77 19.99 11.61
N PHE A 115 -4.49 19.70 10.35
CA PHE A 115 -3.24 20.03 9.71
C PHE A 115 -3.24 21.50 9.27
N GLU A 116 -2.42 22.33 9.92
CA GLU A 116 -2.20 23.72 9.52
C GLU A 116 -0.97 23.85 8.62
N GLU A 117 -1.19 24.26 7.38
CA GLU A 117 -0.12 24.38 6.39
C GLU A 117 0.41 25.82 6.29
N LYS A 118 1.65 26.06 6.73
CA LYS A 118 2.26 27.42 6.81
C LYS A 118 3.52 27.62 5.93
N ARG A 119 3.97 26.60 5.18
CA ARG A 119 5.28 26.56 4.51
C ARG A 119 5.23 26.15 3.02
N GLY A 120 4.05 25.98 2.43
CA GLY A 120 3.79 25.57 1.05
C GLY A 120 3.75 24.05 0.85
N ASN A 121 2.85 23.56 0.00
CA ASN A 121 2.59 22.13 -0.23
C ASN A 121 3.69 21.42 -1.05
N GLY A 122 3.93 20.12 -0.79
CA GLY A 122 4.70 19.22 -1.66
C GLY A 122 5.73 18.39 -0.90
N ALA A 123 6.10 17.23 -1.45
CA ALA A 123 7.10 16.35 -0.83
C ALA A 123 8.42 17.11 -0.57
N ARG A 124 8.91 17.06 0.67
CA ARG A 124 10.24 17.58 1.04
C ARG A 124 11.20 16.39 1.01
N GLY A 125 12.35 16.59 0.38
CA GLY A 125 13.39 15.56 0.23
C GLY A 125 14.18 15.30 1.50
#